data_AF-A0A2J8UJK0-F1
#
_entry.id   AF-A0A2J8UJK0-F1
#
_cell.length_a   1.000
_cell.length_b   1.000
_cell.length_c   1.000
_cell.angle_alpha   90.00
_cell.angle_beta   90.00
_cell.angle_gamma   90.00
#
_symmetry.space_group_name_H-M   'P 1'
#
loop_
_entity.id
_entity.type
_entity.pdbx_description
1 polymer ?
#
loop_
_entity_poly.entity_id
_entity_poly.type
_entity_poly.pdbx_seq_one_letter_code
_entity_poly.pdbx_strand_id
1 'polypeptide(L)' 'MKTGPFAEHSNQLWNISAVPSWSKVNQGLIRMYKAEASLSDTWGLGISHLGHGQSEKHQPPQP' A
#
# COMPACT_ATOMS: atom_id res chain seq x y z
N MET A 1 19.47 6.86 -6.79
CA MET A 1 19.94 6.90 -5.38
C MET A 1 19.83 8.34 -4.91
N LYS A 2 19.28 8.58 -3.71
CA LYS A 2 19.21 9.94 -3.15
C LYS A 2 20.51 10.24 -2.38
N THR A 3 20.94 11.48 -2.39
CA THR A 3 22.17 11.96 -1.73
C THR A 3 21.82 12.79 -0.49
N GLY A 4 22.75 12.88 0.47
CA GLY A 4 22.54 13.56 1.75
C GLY A 4 22.13 12.62 2.89
N PRO A 5 21.86 13.16 4.10
CA PRO A 5 21.44 12.36 5.25
C PRO A 5 20.19 11.54 4.98
N PHE A 6 20.22 10.24 5.32
CA PHE A 6 19.12 9.32 5.05
C PHE A 6 17.79 9.76 5.67
N ALA A 7 17.84 10.39 6.86
CA ALA A 7 16.67 10.91 7.57
C ALA A 7 15.92 12.02 6.79
N GLU A 8 16.62 12.77 5.93
CA GLU A 8 16.02 13.88 5.16
C GLU A 8 15.24 13.37 3.95
N HIS A 9 15.71 12.29 3.34
CA HIS A 9 15.18 11.84 2.06
C HIS A 9 14.37 10.54 2.13
N SER A 10 14.46 9.84 3.26
CA SER A 10 13.80 8.55 3.56
C SER A 10 13.29 8.51 5.01
N ASN A 11 12.64 9.59 5.46
CA ASN A 11 12.23 9.78 6.86
C ASN A 11 11.37 8.61 7.43
N GLN A 12 10.45 8.05 6.64
CA GLN A 12 9.63 6.91 7.07
C GLN A 12 10.48 5.65 7.34
N LEU A 13 11.42 5.35 6.43
CA LEU A 13 12.35 4.23 6.61
C LEU A 13 13.34 4.50 7.75
N TRP A 14 13.72 5.77 7.95
CA TRP A 14 14.54 6.18 9.08
C TRP A 14 13.81 5.94 10.41
N ASN A 15 12.53 6.29 10.52
CA ASN A 15 11.74 6.02 11.73
C ASN A 15 11.56 4.51 11.97
N ILE A 16 11.38 3.72 10.90
CA ILE A 16 11.30 2.25 11.00
C ILE A 16 12.61 1.65 11.53
N SER A 17 13.76 2.25 11.22
CA SER A 17 15.06 1.78 11.71
C SER A 17 15.20 1.82 13.23
N ALA A 18 14.39 2.62 13.93
CA ALA A 18 14.37 2.69 15.39
C ALA A 18 13.55 1.57 16.05
N VAL A 19 12.84 0.74 15.27
CA VAL A 19 12.03 -0.36 15.82
C VAL A 19 12.96 -1.51 16.26
N PRO A 20 12.91 -1.93 17.53
CA PRO A 20 13.93 -2.83 18.12
C PRO A 20 13.80 -4.30 17.68
N SER A 21 12.83 -4.64 16.84
CA SER A 21 12.58 -6.03 16.42
C SER A 21 12.09 -6.09 14.99
N TRP A 22 12.75 -6.93 14.18
CA TRP A 22 12.32 -7.24 12.81
C TRP A 22 10.92 -7.83 12.73
N SER A 23 10.47 -8.57 13.76
CA SER A 23 9.08 -9.06 13.80
C SER A 23 8.07 -7.91 13.86
N LYS A 24 8.36 -6.85 14.63
CA LYS A 24 7.52 -5.65 14.70
C LYS A 24 7.59 -4.84 13.40
N VAL A 25 8.77 -4.72 12.80
CA VAL A 25 8.95 -4.09 11.48
C VAL A 25 8.08 -4.79 10.44
N ASN A 26 8.18 -6.12 10.34
CA ASN A 26 7.41 -6.90 9.38
C ASN A 26 5.89 -6.75 9.57
N GLN A 27 5.42 -6.85 10.82
CA GLN A 27 4.00 -6.64 11.13
C GLN A 27 3.52 -5.23 10.76
N GLY A 28 4.34 -4.20 11.02
CA GLY A 28 4.04 -2.82 10.65
C GLY A 28 3.96 -2.63 9.14
N LEU A 29 4.96 -3.14 8.40
CA LEU A 29 5.03 -3.04 6.95
C LEU A 29 3.87 -3.76 6.25
N ILE A 30 3.46 -4.94 6.73
CA ILE A 30 2.29 -5.66 6.18
C ILE A 30 1.01 -4.84 6.35
N ARG A 31 0.83 -4.18 7.49
CA ARG A 31 -0.35 -3.33 7.75
C ARG A 31 -0.33 -2.08 6.89
N MET A 32 0.82 -1.42 6.80
CA MET A 32 1.03 -0.24 5.95
C MET A 32 0.78 -0.59 4.48
N TYR A 33 1.32 -1.70 3.99
CA TYR A 33 1.10 -2.16 2.62
C TYR A 33 -0.39 -2.39 2.34
N LYS A 34 -1.11 -3.11 3.21
CA LYS A 34 -2.55 -3.30 3.05
C LYS A 34 -3.32 -1.97 3.07
N ALA A 35 -2.91 -1.02 3.89
CA ALA A 35 -3.56 0.29 3.95
C ALA A 35 -3.28 1.14 2.71
N GLU A 36 -2.02 1.29 2.32
CA GLU A 36 -1.62 2.20 1.24
C GLU A 36 -1.80 1.58 -0.14
N ALA A 37 -1.43 0.31 -0.34
CA ALA A 37 -1.58 -0.37 -1.62
C ALA A 37 -3.07 -0.56 -1.94
N SER A 38 -3.86 -1.10 -1.02
CA SER A 38 -5.31 -1.28 -1.28
C SER A 38 -6.05 0.04 -1.41
N LEU A 39 -5.61 1.11 -0.75
CA LEU A 39 -6.18 2.44 -0.97
C LEU A 39 -5.77 3.00 -2.34
N SER A 40 -4.52 2.82 -2.77
CA SER A 40 -4.10 3.17 -4.13
C SER A 40 -4.81 2.35 -5.21
N ASP A 41 -5.14 1.08 -4.94
CA ASP A 41 -5.90 0.22 -5.85
C ASP A 41 -7.35 0.72 -5.97
N THR A 42 -7.96 1.17 -4.87
CA THR A 42 -9.32 1.77 -4.92
C THR A 42 -9.37 3.12 -5.65
N TRP A 43 -8.33 3.95 -5.53
CA TRP A 43 -8.24 5.22 -6.25
C TRP A 43 -7.84 5.04 -7.73
N GLY A 44 -6.99 4.06 -8.05
CA GLY A 44 -6.62 3.71 -9.42
C GLY A 44 -7.78 3.10 -10.23
N LEU A 45 -8.60 2.28 -9.57
CA LEU A 45 -9.84 1.76 -10.15
C LEU A 45 -10.94 2.83 -10.22
N GLY A 46 -10.99 3.76 -9.27
CA GLY A 46 -11.96 4.87 -9.25
C GLY A 46 -11.75 5.91 -10.35
N ILE A 47 -10.52 6.16 -10.79
CA ILE A 47 -10.22 7.08 -11.91
C ILE A 47 -10.35 6.39 -13.27
N SER A 48 -10.16 5.06 -13.33
CA SER A 48 -10.42 4.27 -14.54
C SER A 48 -11.93 4.15 -14.85
N HIS A 49 -12.81 4.36 -13.86
CA HIS A 49 -14.27 4.32 -14.02
C HIS A 49 -14.90 5.69 -14.36
N LEU A 50 -14.15 6.65 -14.90
CA LEU A 50 -14.74 7.77 -15.65
C LEU A 50 -14.69 7.56 -17.18
N GLY A 51 -14.28 6.37 -17.64
CA GLY A 51 -14.06 6.14 -19.06
C GLY A 51 -14.17 4.69 -19.55
N HIS A 52 -15.01 3.82 -18.98
CA HIS A 52 -15.51 2.66 -19.74
C HIS A 52 -16.68 1.97 -19.03
N GLY A 53 -17.73 1.67 -19.79
CA GLY A 53 -18.91 0.97 -19.29
C GLY A 53 -18.68 -0.51 -18.96
N GLN A 54 -19.55 -1.00 -18.06
CA GLN A 54 -20.05 -2.37 -17.86
C GLN A 54 -19.13 -3.58 -18.12
N SER A 55 -18.82 -4.33 -17.06
CA SER A 55 -18.94 -5.81 -16.87
C SER A 55 -18.05 -6.20 -15.68
N GLU A 56 -18.31 -7.14 -14.79
CA GLU A 56 -19.39 -8.10 -14.56
C GLU A 56 -19.23 -8.52 -13.09
N LYS A 57 -20.32 -8.70 -12.35
CA LYS A 57 -20.29 -9.06 -10.94
C LYS A 57 -20.24 -10.58 -10.87
N HIS A 58 -19.10 -11.15 -10.48
CA HIS A 58 -18.99 -12.58 -10.24
C HIS A 58 -19.86 -12.98 -9.04
N GLN A 59 -21.03 -13.52 -9.35
CA GLN A 59 -21.90 -14.25 -8.43
C GLN A 59 -21.24 -15.61 -8.11
N PRO A 60 -21.07 -16.00 -6.83
CA PRO A 60 -20.62 -17.36 -6.52
C PRO A 60 -21.69 -18.39 -6.93
N PRO A 61 -21.27 -19.62 -7.31
CA PRO A 61 -22.22 -20.66 -7.69
C PRO A 61 -23.11 -21.02 -6.50
N GLN A 62 -24.42 -21.00 -6.73
CA GLN A 62 -25.45 -21.53 -5.82
C GLN A 62 -25.43 -23.07 -5.91
N PRO A 63 -25.86 -23.79 -4.84
CA PRO A 63 -25.53 -25.21 -4.61
C PRO A 63 -26.00 -26.18 -5.68
#